data_AF-A0A3S1VIZ1-F1
#
_entry.id   AF-A0A3S1VIZ1-F1
#
_cell.length_a   1.000
_cell.length_b   1.000
_cell.length_c   1.000
_cell.angle_alpha   90.00
_cell.angle_beta   90.00
_cell.angle_gamma   90.00
#
_symmetry.space_group_name_H-M   'P 1'
#
loop_
_entity.id
_entity.type
_entity.pdbx_description
1 polymer ?
#
loop_
_entity_poly.entity_id
_entity_poly.type
_entity_poly.pdbx_seq_one_letter_code
_entity_poly.pdbx_strand_id
1 'polypeptide(L)' 'MTGYAYMTASQKRGTIYIGVTNDLGRRVPEHKSRQWKIELIERANPEWFELFRGTGW' A
#
# COMPACT_ATOMS: atom_id res chain seq x y z
N MET A 1 2.66 24.90 -7.18
CA MET A 1 2.33 23.53 -7.60
C MET A 1 2.07 22.72 -6.33
N THR A 2 0.88 22.17 -6.15
CA THR A 2 0.49 21.45 -4.92
C THR A 2 0.54 19.95 -5.19
N GLY A 3 1.18 19.20 -4.30
CA GLY A 3 1.26 17.75 -4.35
C GLY A 3 0.87 17.15 -3.00
N TYR A 4 0.27 15.97 -3.03
CA TYR A 4 -0.15 15.20 -1.88
C TYR A 4 0.77 13.99 -1.73
N ALA A 5 1.37 13.84 -0.56
CA ALA A 5 1.86 12.55 -0.10
C ALA A 5 0.68 11.77 0.51
N TYR A 6 0.58 10.48 0.22
CA TYR A 6 -0.51 9.64 0.71
C TYR A 6 -0.02 8.23 1.06
N MET A 7 -0.78 7.58 1.94
CA MET A 7 -0.61 6.18 2.32
C MET A 7 -1.95 5.45 2.15
N THR A 8 -1.96 4.27 1.54
CA THR A 8 -3.14 3.39 1.45
C THR A 8 -2.77 1.97 1.88
N ALA A 9 -3.72 1.24 2.45
CA ALA A 9 -3.51 -0.14 2.88
C ALA A 9 -4.44 -1.08 2.11
N SER A 10 -3.97 -2.30 1.82
CA SER A 10 -4.79 -3.35 1.22
C SER A 10 -5.89 -3.82 2.18
N GLN A 11 -5.48 -4.15 3.40
CA GLN A 11 -6.33 -4.58 4.52
C GLN A 11 -5.66 -4.29 5.86
N LYS A 12 -6.36 -4.54 6.97
CA LYS A 12 -5.77 -4.44 8.32
C LYS A 12 -4.56 -5.39 8.42
N ARG A 13 -3.39 -4.85 8.78
CA ARG A 13 -2.11 -5.60 8.84
C ARG A 13 -1.67 -6.22 7.50
N GLY A 14 -2.08 -5.60 6.39
CA GLY A 14 -1.68 -5.98 5.04
C GLY A 14 -0.62 -5.05 4.44
N THR A 15 -0.48 -5.09 3.12
CA THR A 15 0.48 -4.27 2.38
C THR A 15 0.13 -2.77 2.45
N ILE A 16 1.11 -1.93 2.81
CA ILE A 16 0.99 -0.46 2.79
C ILE A 16 1.65 0.09 1.53
N TYR A 17 0.91 0.92 0.81
CA TYR A 17 1.37 1.69 -0.35
C TYR A 17 1.60 3.13 0.07
N ILE A 18 2.74 3.68 -0.31
CA ILE A 18 3.10 5.09 -0.08
C ILE A 18 3.37 5.72 -1.44
N GLY A 19 2.89 6.94 -1.66
CA GLY A 19 3.10 7.63 -2.93
C GLY A 19 2.88 9.13 -2.87
N VAL A 20 3.18 9.79 -3.99
CA VAL A 20 3.01 11.23 -4.18
C VAL A 20 2.21 11.48 -5.46
N THR A 21 1.29 12.45 -5.44
CA THR A 21 0.44 12.79 -6.60
C THR A 21 -0.02 14.25 -6.55
N ASN A 22 -0.27 14.87 -7.68
CA ASN A 22 -0.97 16.16 -7.77
C ASN A 22 -2.50 16.01 -7.82
N ASP A 23 -3.00 14.79 -8.02
CA ASP A 23 -4.43 14.46 -8.08
C ASP A 23 -4.70 13.16 -7.31
N LEU A 24 -5.36 13.27 -6.16
CA LEU A 24 -5.70 12.14 -5.30
C LEU A 24 -6.95 11.40 -5.81
N GLY A 25 -7.93 12.12 -6.35
CA GLY A 25 -9.20 11.57 -6.82
C GLY A 25 -9.00 10.58 -7.96
N ARG A 26 -8.05 10.85 -8.85
CA ARG A 26 -7.63 9.91 -9.90
C ARG A 26 -6.84 8.71 -9.35
N ARG A 27 -5.96 8.92 -8.37
CA ARG A 27 -5.05 7.85 -7.87
C ARG A 27 -5.77 6.74 -7.13
N VAL A 28 -6.81 7.04 -6.36
CA VAL A 28 -7.55 6.03 -5.58
C VAL A 28 -8.13 4.91 -6.46
N PRO A 29 -8.91 5.18 -7.54
CA PRO A 29 -9.43 4.13 -8.41
C PRO A 29 -8.33 3.42 -9.22
N GLU A 30 -7.25 4.11 -9.61
CA GLU A 30 -6.08 3.49 -10.26
C GLU A 30 -5.37 2.46 -9.36
N HIS A 31 -5.35 2.68 -8.05
CA HIS A 31 -4.84 1.68 -7.11
C HIS A 31 -5.78 0.48 -7.01
N LYS A 32 -7.11 0.69 -7.04
CA LYS A 32 -8.09 -0.41 -7.05
C LYS A 32 -7.99 -1.29 -8.29
N SER A 33 -7.62 -0.76 -9.46
CA SER A 33 -7.42 -1.60 -10.65
C SER A 33 -6.16 -2.48 -10.57
N ARG A 34 -5.23 -2.15 -9.65
CA ARG A 34 -3.98 -2.88 -9.42
C ARG A 34 -4.06 -3.85 -8.25
N GLN A 35 -5.25 -4.12 -7.72
CA GLN A 35 -5.46 -5.03 -6.58
C GLN A 35 -4.82 -6.42 -6.79
N TRP A 36 -4.88 -6.94 -8.02
CA TRP A 36 -4.26 -8.22 -8.36
C TRP A 36 -2.75 -8.26 -8.09
N LYS A 37 -2.04 -7.12 -8.17
CA LYS A 37 -0.61 -7.05 -7.83
C LYS A 37 -0.40 -7.20 -6.34
N ILE A 38 -1.30 -6.63 -5.54
CA ILE A 38 -1.29 -6.76 -4.09
C ILE A 38 -1.52 -8.23 -3.72
N GLU A 39 -2.56 -8.85 -4.30
CA GLU A 39 -2.85 -10.27 -4.08
C GLU A 39 -1.67 -11.16 -4.48
N LEU A 40 -1.00 -10.86 -5.60
CA LEU A 40 0.19 -11.58 -6.01
C LEU A 40 1.32 -11.45 -4.98
N ILE A 41 1.57 -10.24 -4.47
CA ILE A 41 2.62 -9.99 -3.45
C ILE A 41 2.32 -10.73 -2.15
N GLU A 42 1.07 -10.66 -1.67
CA GLU A 42 0.63 -11.32 -0.44
C GLU A 42 0.68 -12.85 -0.59
N ARG A 43 0.32 -13.39 -1.75
CA ARG A 43 0.45 -14.84 -2.03
C ARG A 43 1.89 -15.30 -2.19
N ALA A 44 2.75 -14.48 -2.80
CA ALA A 44 4.14 -14.82 -3.05
C ALA A 44 5.00 -14.74 -1.78
N ASN A 45 4.58 -13.97 -0.79
CA ASN A 45 5.28 -13.85 0.49
C ASN A 45 4.27 -13.96 1.66
N PRO A 46 3.76 -15.18 1.94
CA PRO A 46 2.77 -15.39 2.99
C PRO A 46 3.33 -15.13 4.40
N GLU A 47 4.65 -15.29 4.55
CA GLU A 47 5.41 -14.99 5.75
C GLU A 47 5.80 -13.50 5.81
N TRP A 48 5.02 -12.57 5.23
CA TRP A 48 5.29 -11.13 5.36
C TRP A 48 5.34 -10.78 6.86
N PHE A 49 6.54 -10.83 7.43
CA PHE A 49 6.82 -10.33 8.75
C PHE A 49 6.66 -8.83 8.61
N GLU A 50 5.58 -8.28 9.17
CA GLU A 50 5.47 -6.83 9.34
C GLU A 50 6.83 -6.36 9.86
N LEU A 51 7.48 -5.41 9.16
CA LEU A 51 8.82 -4.92 9.53
C LEU A 51 8.89 -4.44 11.00
N PHE A 52 7.73 -4.19 11.61
CA PHE A 52 7.53 -3.80 13.00
C PHE A 52 7.49 -4.96 14.02
N ARG A 53 7.38 -6.24 13.61
CA ARG A 53 7.29 -7.41 14.51
C ARG A 53 8.59 -7.76 15.26
N GLY A 54 9.64 -6.94 15.14
CA GLY A 54 10.92 -7.13 15.83
C GLY A 54 11.61 -5.83 16.29
N THR A 55 10.99 -4.68 16.07
CA THR A 55 11.49 -3.39 16.56
C THR A 55 10.72 -3.06 17.83
N GLY A 56 11.28 -3.39 19.01
CA GLY A 56 10.67 -3.16 20.32
C GLY A 56 10.54 -1.67 20.66
N TRP A 57 9.67 -0.96 19.95
CA TRP A 57 9.19 0.39 20.22
C TRP A 57 7.69 0.36 20.46
#